data_AF-R7H628-F1
#
_entry.id   AF-R7H628-F1
#
_cell.length_a   1.000
_cell.length_b   1.000
_cell.length_c   1.000
_cell.angle_alpha   90.00
_cell.angle_beta   90.00
_cell.angle_gamma   90.00
#
_symmetry.space_group_name_H-M   'P 1'
#
loop_
_entity.id
_entity.type
_entity.pdbx_description
1 polymer ?
#
loop_
_entity_poly.entity_id
_entity_poly.type
_entity_poly.pdbx_seq_one_letter_code
_entity_poly.pdbx_strand_id
1 'polypeptide(L)'
;MKKIFQYIMLAVVTIVMASCTSDIEETTATTGKNNVQLVVGEFPAFGDSQTRAIGTPDEGKTSWAEGDELLLEMTSETFGTNYAAFKYNGSSWKLTSGELVYLEGDPAYIPHVYYAPNYKWEAGKLVLKKGKAAGTDECIEGKARITGNGETITVSFAEATRKYSRLRIATLPNEQITVDTEYFTPAGSSDMEQNGNYTLTSDEKGNAYLYGTFENNSEVTVKYREAALTTYTFSQATENAKSYVLDATVISANSAEEIKSAIEQEIANSKYDKNVILTLPSNASSSLFEAINTAIKNSGVEDGTVNLTLMGVMTIPENAFNSLSGDAPGLLSVYLPDVTIIKSQAFEGNKLREIDAPNVEEIEFKAFHKCTQLEDVSMRKASKIGLLAFSECRLLRSVWFGALSSVMSYSDDGLGGIFDKVNTTNIQLTLSTRQAKLGLVPTYEAKYEWYPTGQSYWDSEDYSKNKILGYTFRRIIRADD
;
A
#
# COMPACT_ATOMS: atom_id res chain seq x y z
N MET A 1 -33.17 11.98 48.19
CA MET A 1 -32.48 12.44 46.97
C MET A 1 -31.95 11.20 46.28
N LYS A 2 -32.28 10.98 45.00
CA LYS A 2 -31.72 9.88 44.20
C LYS A 2 -30.27 10.21 43.88
N LYS A 3 -29.37 9.23 43.93
CA LYS A 3 -27.96 9.43 43.54
C LYS A 3 -27.84 9.63 42.03
N ILE A 4 -26.81 10.36 41.62
CA ILE A 4 -26.40 10.47 40.22
C ILE A 4 -25.25 9.49 40.04
N PHE A 5 -25.39 8.53 39.15
CA PHE A 5 -24.30 7.67 38.73
C PHE A 5 -23.57 8.35 37.57
N GLN A 6 -22.27 8.57 37.74
CA GLN A 6 -21.39 9.14 36.71
C GLN A 6 -20.06 8.38 36.72
N TYR A 7 -19.52 8.08 35.54
CA TYR A 7 -18.16 7.54 35.47
C TYR A 7 -17.14 8.64 35.82
N ILE A 8 -16.43 8.48 36.93
CA ILE A 8 -15.30 9.32 37.35
C ILE A 8 -14.13 8.38 37.63
N MET A 9 -12.94 8.66 37.08
CA MET A 9 -11.75 7.81 37.27
C MET A 9 -11.53 7.51 38.76
N LEU A 10 -11.57 6.22 39.14
CA LEU A 10 -11.06 5.79 40.43
C LEU A 10 -9.54 5.58 40.32
N ALA A 11 -8.77 6.48 40.90
CA ALA A 11 -7.34 6.29 41.13
C ALA A 11 -7.16 5.53 42.45
N VAL A 12 -7.21 4.19 42.42
CA VAL A 12 -6.74 3.39 43.56
C VAL A 12 -5.31 2.98 43.28
N VAL A 13 -4.38 3.69 43.89
CA VAL A 13 -3.01 3.22 44.06
C VAL A 13 -3.04 2.23 45.22
N THR A 14 -3.03 0.92 44.95
CA THR A 14 -2.74 -0.06 45.99
C THR A 14 -1.23 -0.06 46.24
N ILE A 15 -0.78 0.75 47.21
CA ILE A 15 0.48 0.50 47.89
C ILE A 15 0.22 -0.68 48.83
N VAL A 16 0.82 -1.83 48.53
CA VAL A 16 0.91 -2.93 49.50
C VAL A 16 1.90 -2.50 50.57
N MET A 17 1.39 -2.03 51.71
CA MET A 17 2.14 -2.00 52.96
C MET A 17 1.31 -2.70 54.02
N ALA A 18 1.92 -3.73 54.60
CA ALA A 18 1.38 -4.50 55.69
C ALA A 18 1.14 -3.62 56.94
N SER A 19 0.21 -4.10 57.76
CA SER A 19 -0.05 -3.76 59.17
C SER A 19 -1.09 -2.68 59.48
N CYS A 20 -2.10 -3.17 60.22
CA CYS A 20 -2.86 -2.56 61.31
C CYS A 20 -3.71 -1.30 61.07
N THR A 21 -5.02 -1.53 61.17
CA THR A 21 -6.06 -0.70 61.82
C THR A 21 -5.74 0.78 62.05
N SER A 22 -6.41 1.65 61.30
CA SER A 22 -6.89 2.93 61.82
C SER A 22 -8.15 3.36 61.07
N ASP A 23 -9.13 3.79 61.85
CA ASP A 23 -10.40 4.34 61.40
C ASP A 23 -10.19 5.50 60.43
N ILE A 24 -10.91 5.46 59.31
CA ILE A 24 -10.98 6.57 58.36
C ILE A 24 -12.30 7.30 58.61
N GLU A 25 -12.18 8.57 59.02
CA GLU A 25 -13.29 9.48 59.23
C GLU A 25 -14.11 9.67 57.95
N GLU A 26 -15.43 9.53 58.13
CA GLU A 26 -16.47 9.78 57.15
C GLU A 26 -16.68 11.29 57.00
N THR A 27 -16.19 11.88 55.91
CA THR A 27 -16.47 13.28 55.56
C THR A 27 -17.86 13.42 54.93
N THR A 28 -18.62 14.37 55.48
CA THR A 28 -20.04 14.64 55.26
C THR A 28 -20.44 15.07 53.84
N ALA A 29 -21.70 14.77 53.53
CA ALA A 29 -22.39 14.84 52.24
C ALA A 29 -22.45 16.21 51.52
N THR A 30 -22.18 16.15 50.21
CA THR A 30 -22.76 16.99 49.15
C THR A 30 -23.21 16.07 48.01
N THR A 31 -24.51 16.05 47.69
CA THR A 31 -25.17 15.39 46.52
C THR A 31 -24.38 14.23 45.89
N GLY A 32 -24.62 13.01 46.38
CA GLY A 32 -23.89 11.80 46.06
C GLY A 32 -23.80 11.50 44.55
N LYS A 33 -22.64 11.82 43.97
CA LYS A 33 -22.16 11.19 42.75
C LYS A 33 -21.51 9.87 43.14
N ASN A 34 -22.10 8.76 42.75
CA ASN A 34 -21.51 7.44 42.94
C ASN A 34 -20.68 7.07 41.71
N ASN A 35 -19.45 6.59 41.92
CA ASN A 35 -18.54 6.19 40.86
C ASN A 35 -19.01 4.88 40.22
N VAL A 36 -19.13 4.87 38.89
CA VAL A 36 -19.45 3.66 38.13
C VAL A 36 -18.15 2.95 37.72
N GLN A 37 -18.05 1.66 38.01
CA GLN A 37 -16.92 0.82 37.58
C GLN A 37 -17.21 0.22 36.19
N LEU A 38 -16.24 0.28 35.28
CA LEU A 38 -16.29 -0.43 33.99
C LEU A 38 -15.53 -1.75 34.11
N VAL A 39 -16.23 -2.86 33.85
CA VAL A 39 -15.66 -4.21 33.79
C VAL A 39 -15.85 -4.73 32.37
N VAL A 40 -14.75 -5.02 31.68
CA VAL A 40 -14.76 -5.53 30.30
C VAL A 40 -14.29 -6.97 30.33
N GLY A 41 -15.08 -7.87 29.74
CA GLY A 41 -14.71 -9.26 29.56
C GLY A 41 -13.55 -9.46 28.57
N GLU A 42 -13.20 -10.71 28.29
CA GLU A 42 -12.15 -11.06 27.34
C GLU A 42 -12.51 -10.62 25.91
N PHE A 43 -11.47 -10.45 25.08
CA PHE A 43 -11.66 -10.24 23.66
C PHE A 43 -12.31 -11.48 23.03
N PRO A 44 -13.27 -11.35 22.10
CA PRO A 44 -13.92 -12.50 21.50
C PRO A 44 -12.92 -13.35 20.73
N ALA A 45 -12.93 -14.66 21.01
CA ALA A 45 -12.20 -15.63 20.21
C ALA A 45 -13.05 -15.99 18.97
N PHE A 46 -12.57 -15.65 17.78
CA PHE A 46 -13.19 -16.05 16.53
C PHE A 46 -12.61 -17.41 16.08
N GLY A 47 -13.24 -18.51 16.52
CA GLY A 47 -12.79 -19.91 16.34
C GLY A 47 -13.13 -20.57 15.00
N ASP A 48 -12.33 -21.61 14.66
CA ASP A 48 -12.19 -22.42 13.43
C ASP A 48 -12.64 -21.77 12.12
N SER A 49 -11.80 -20.86 11.60
CA SER A 49 -12.06 -20.18 10.34
C SER A 49 -11.89 -21.10 9.15
N GLN A 50 -12.98 -21.31 8.41
CA GLN A 50 -13.03 -22.31 7.34
C GLN A 50 -12.19 -21.98 6.10
N THR A 51 -11.44 -20.87 6.07
CA THR A 51 -10.13 -20.92 5.41
C THR A 51 -9.01 -20.33 6.29
N ARG A 52 -7.95 -21.13 6.40
CA ARG A 52 -6.58 -20.83 6.86
C ARG A 52 -5.67 -21.77 6.07
N ALA A 53 -4.62 -21.31 5.42
CA ALA A 53 -3.30 -21.02 5.92
C ALA A 53 -2.51 -20.35 4.80
N ILE A 54 -1.46 -19.57 5.10
CA ILE A 54 -0.24 -19.72 4.30
C ILE A 54 0.74 -20.24 5.34
N GLY A 55 0.79 -21.56 5.46
CA GLY A 55 1.44 -22.26 6.58
C GLY A 55 0.72 -22.29 7.95
N THR A 56 -0.18 -21.34 8.31
CA THR A 56 -1.09 -21.31 9.53
C THR A 56 -0.39 -21.19 10.88
N PRO A 57 -1.01 -20.76 12.01
CA PRO A 57 -2.40 -20.36 12.29
C PRO A 57 -2.60 -18.84 12.50
N ASP A 58 -3.78 -18.33 12.15
CA ASP A 58 -4.15 -16.91 12.24
C ASP A 58 -5.40 -16.73 13.12
N GLU A 59 -5.21 -16.66 14.43
CA GLU A 59 -6.29 -16.45 15.42
C GLU A 59 -6.89 -15.03 15.36
N GLY A 60 -6.33 -14.15 14.53
CA GLY A 60 -6.61 -12.73 14.57
C GLY A 60 -6.19 -12.11 15.91
N LYS A 61 -6.82 -11.00 16.27
CA LYS A 61 -6.71 -10.43 17.61
C LYS A 61 -7.40 -11.38 18.60
N THR A 62 -6.68 -11.80 19.65
CA THR A 62 -7.19 -12.71 20.69
C THR A 62 -7.24 -12.09 22.08
N SER A 63 -6.70 -10.87 22.24
CA SER A 63 -6.67 -10.15 23.50
C SER A 63 -6.69 -8.63 23.29
N TRP A 64 -7.08 -7.92 24.36
CA TRP A 64 -6.99 -6.47 24.42
C TRP A 64 -5.52 -6.02 24.49
N ALA A 65 -5.17 -5.01 23.71
CA ALA A 65 -3.86 -4.41 23.64
C ALA A 65 -3.94 -2.94 24.06
N GLU A 66 -2.86 -2.43 24.66
CA GLU A 66 -2.77 -1.02 25.01
C GLU A 66 -3.07 -0.16 23.78
N GLY A 67 -3.97 0.80 23.95
CA GLY A 67 -4.43 1.65 22.86
C GLY A 67 -5.79 1.29 22.28
N ASP A 68 -6.30 0.07 22.51
CA ASP A 68 -7.64 -0.33 22.07
C ASP A 68 -8.72 0.60 22.64
N GLU A 69 -9.76 0.85 21.84
CA GLU A 69 -10.85 1.75 22.20
C GLU A 69 -12.22 1.06 22.13
N LEU A 70 -13.05 1.36 23.12
CA LEU A 70 -14.46 0.98 23.17
C LEU A 70 -15.33 2.21 23.08
N LEU A 71 -16.40 2.11 22.30
CA LEU A 71 -17.38 3.17 22.11
C LEU A 71 -18.72 2.70 22.67
N LEU A 72 -19.21 3.39 23.70
CA LEU A 72 -20.47 3.06 24.36
C LEU A 72 -21.51 4.13 24.04
N GLU A 73 -22.73 3.68 23.78
CA GLU A 73 -23.93 4.50 23.80
C GLU A 73 -24.78 4.07 24.98
N MET A 74 -25.22 5.01 25.80
CA MET A 74 -26.10 4.74 26.93
C MET A 74 -27.30 5.68 26.87
N THR A 75 -28.49 5.12 27.08
CA THR A 75 -29.72 5.90 27.16
C THR A 75 -30.34 5.73 28.55
N SER A 76 -30.80 6.84 29.11
CA SER A 76 -31.58 6.90 30.34
C SER A 76 -32.81 7.79 30.13
N GLU A 77 -33.89 7.60 30.91
CA GLU A 77 -35.07 8.46 30.77
C GLU A 77 -34.76 9.92 31.11
N THR A 78 -33.91 10.14 32.13
CA THR A 78 -33.63 11.49 32.62
C THR A 78 -32.64 12.26 31.75
N PHE A 79 -31.52 11.63 31.38
CA PHE A 79 -30.42 12.32 30.68
C PHE A 79 -30.38 12.03 29.18
N GLY A 80 -31.37 11.29 28.67
CA GLY A 80 -31.39 10.86 27.27
C GLY A 80 -30.18 10.01 26.91
N THR A 81 -29.78 10.09 25.65
CA THR A 81 -28.67 9.31 25.09
C THR A 81 -27.34 10.05 25.22
N ASN A 82 -26.36 9.38 25.81
CA ASN A 82 -25.01 9.87 26.00
C ASN A 82 -24.00 8.86 25.43
N TYR A 83 -22.83 9.37 25.07
CA TYR A 83 -21.80 8.60 24.40
C TYR A 83 -20.49 8.70 25.17
N ALA A 84 -19.72 7.62 25.20
CA ALA A 84 -18.43 7.59 25.85
C ALA A 84 -17.44 6.76 25.04
N ALA A 85 -16.19 7.20 25.03
CA ALA A 85 -15.06 6.41 24.54
C ALA A 85 -14.15 6.02 25.71
N PHE A 86 -13.75 4.75 25.74
CA PHE A 86 -12.80 4.24 26.71
C PHE A 86 -11.58 3.71 25.98
N LYS A 87 -10.39 3.92 26.53
CA LYS A 87 -9.14 3.41 26.01
C LYS A 87 -8.47 2.48 27.00
N TYR A 88 -7.97 1.35 26.53
CA TYR A 88 -7.23 0.40 27.34
C TYR A 88 -5.78 0.87 27.52
N ASN A 89 -5.32 0.99 28.76
CA ASN A 89 -3.95 1.44 29.08
C ASN A 89 -2.99 0.28 29.44
N GLY A 90 -3.34 -0.95 29.08
CA GLY A 90 -2.59 -2.16 29.44
C GLY A 90 -3.00 -2.80 30.76
N SER A 91 -3.78 -2.11 31.62
CA SER A 91 -4.29 -2.68 32.87
C SER A 91 -5.76 -2.37 33.16
N SER A 92 -6.28 -1.26 32.63
CA SER A 92 -7.65 -0.82 32.86
C SER A 92 -8.18 0.00 31.69
N TRP A 93 -9.49 0.06 31.57
CA TRP A 93 -10.18 0.92 30.61
C TRP A 93 -10.41 2.29 31.22
N LYS A 94 -9.91 3.33 30.56
CA LYS A 94 -10.00 4.73 30.98
C LYS A 94 -10.89 5.52 30.04
N LEU A 95 -11.82 6.28 30.60
CA LEU A 95 -12.63 7.23 29.83
C LEU A 95 -11.71 8.26 29.17
N THR A 96 -11.81 8.40 27.85
CA THR A 96 -11.01 9.35 27.05
C THR A 96 -11.87 10.47 26.45
N SER A 97 -13.16 10.23 26.21
CA SER A 97 -14.09 11.25 25.76
C SER A 97 -15.53 10.91 26.14
N GLY A 98 -16.37 11.95 26.19
CA GLY A 98 -17.78 11.82 26.54
C GLY A 98 -18.01 11.54 28.02
N GLU A 99 -19.22 11.08 28.35
CA GLU A 99 -19.60 10.73 29.72
C GLU A 99 -20.74 9.71 29.73
N LEU A 100 -20.80 8.90 30.79
CA LEU A 100 -21.93 8.03 31.09
C LEU A 100 -22.59 8.53 32.37
N VAL A 101 -23.83 9.01 32.25
CA VAL A 101 -24.62 9.58 33.36
C VAL A 101 -26.04 9.01 33.39
N TYR A 102 -26.49 8.56 34.56
CA TYR A 102 -27.89 8.14 34.82
C TYR A 102 -28.28 8.33 36.28
N LEU A 103 -29.59 8.38 36.57
CA LEU A 103 -30.11 8.50 37.94
C LEU A 103 -30.32 7.12 38.59
N GLU A 104 -30.12 7.05 39.91
CA GLU A 104 -30.45 5.86 40.69
C GLU A 104 -31.94 5.52 40.60
N GLY A 105 -32.24 4.27 40.22
CA GLY A 105 -33.60 3.79 39.99
C GLY A 105 -34.28 4.38 38.74
N ASP A 106 -33.53 5.06 37.86
CA ASP A 106 -33.96 5.43 36.51
C ASP A 106 -33.62 4.28 35.55
N PRO A 107 -34.57 3.81 34.71
CA PRO A 107 -34.25 2.85 33.66
C PRO A 107 -33.12 3.38 32.76
N ALA A 108 -31.97 2.73 32.83
CA ALA A 108 -30.82 3.01 31.99
C ALA A 108 -30.38 1.75 31.26
N TYR A 109 -30.10 1.88 29.97
CA TYR A 109 -29.69 0.79 29.10
C TYR A 109 -28.54 1.23 28.20
N ILE A 110 -27.67 0.29 27.87
CA ILE A 110 -26.53 0.51 26.99
C ILE A 110 -26.85 -0.20 25.68
N PRO A 111 -27.57 0.45 24.74
CA PRO A 111 -28.05 -0.22 23.52
C PRO A 111 -26.88 -0.72 22.67
N HIS A 112 -25.77 0.01 22.65
CA HIS A 112 -24.63 -0.32 21.83
C HIS A 112 -23.30 -0.19 22.58
N VAL A 113 -22.43 -1.17 22.37
CA VAL A 113 -21.01 -1.11 22.72
C VAL A 113 -20.21 -1.68 21.56
N TYR A 114 -19.31 -0.87 21.02
CA TYR A 114 -18.51 -1.23 19.86
C TYR A 114 -17.03 -1.29 20.21
N TYR A 115 -16.35 -2.30 19.67
CA TYR A 115 -14.92 -2.22 19.39
C TYR A 115 -14.77 -1.85 17.91
N ALA A 116 -14.39 -0.59 17.68
CA ALA A 116 -14.33 0.00 16.34
C ALA A 116 -13.18 1.06 16.31
N PRO A 117 -11.91 0.64 16.24
CA PRO A 117 -10.75 1.51 16.47
C PRO A 117 -10.61 2.62 15.43
N ASN A 118 -11.20 2.46 14.24
CA ASN A 118 -11.22 3.49 13.20
C ASN A 118 -12.38 4.47 13.33
N TYR A 119 -13.31 4.27 14.26
CA TYR A 119 -14.51 5.07 14.41
C TYR A 119 -14.51 5.88 15.70
N LYS A 120 -15.34 6.91 15.73
CA LYS A 120 -15.65 7.72 16.91
C LYS A 120 -17.13 8.11 16.88
N TRP A 121 -17.67 8.50 18.02
CA TRP A 121 -19.00 9.11 18.07
C TRP A 121 -18.96 10.55 17.57
N GLU A 122 -19.89 10.90 16.68
CA GLU A 122 -20.15 12.27 16.25
C GLU A 122 -21.64 12.43 15.91
N ALA A 123 -22.31 13.39 16.55
CA ALA A 123 -23.75 13.63 16.38
C ALA A 123 -24.63 12.37 16.50
N GLY A 124 -24.27 11.47 17.42
CA GLY A 124 -24.99 10.22 17.68
C GLY A 124 -24.82 9.13 16.63
N LYS A 125 -23.83 9.26 15.74
CA LYS A 125 -23.46 8.25 14.76
C LYS A 125 -21.99 7.86 14.90
N LEU A 126 -21.66 6.63 14.55
CA LEU A 126 -20.27 6.24 14.34
C LEU A 126 -19.76 6.85 13.04
N VAL A 127 -18.67 7.59 13.13
CA VAL A 127 -17.99 8.19 11.99
C VAL A 127 -16.51 7.82 11.98
N LEU A 128 -15.92 7.71 10.80
CA LEU A 128 -14.48 7.43 10.66
C LEU A 128 -13.63 8.56 11.26
N LYS A 129 -12.55 8.16 11.93
CA LYS A 129 -11.48 9.07 12.34
C LYS A 129 -10.75 9.59 11.11
N LYS A 130 -10.19 10.80 11.21
CA LYS A 130 -9.45 11.43 10.11
C LYS A 130 -8.30 10.52 9.64
N GLY A 131 -8.24 10.26 8.34
CA GLY A 131 -7.18 9.45 7.72
C GLY A 131 -7.34 7.94 7.92
N LYS A 132 -8.49 7.48 8.41
CA LYS A 132 -8.84 6.06 8.50
C LYS A 132 -9.86 5.68 7.45
N ALA A 133 -9.87 4.40 7.05
CA ALA A 133 -10.84 3.83 6.11
C ALA A 133 -11.69 2.76 6.81
N ALA A 134 -12.92 2.59 6.34
CA ALA A 134 -13.79 1.49 6.77
C ALA A 134 -13.18 0.16 6.31
N GLY A 135 -13.46 -0.93 7.03
CA GLY A 135 -12.98 -2.26 6.64
C GLY A 135 -11.48 -2.52 6.76
N THR A 136 -10.65 -1.55 7.14
CA THR A 136 -9.21 -1.79 7.41
C THR A 136 -8.92 -2.23 8.84
N ASP A 137 -9.94 -2.30 9.69
CA ASP A 137 -9.89 -2.83 11.05
C ASP A 137 -11.22 -3.51 11.42
N GLU A 138 -11.20 -4.32 12.47
CA GLU A 138 -12.40 -4.94 13.04
C GLU A 138 -13.42 -3.89 13.51
N CYS A 139 -14.70 -4.16 13.28
CA CYS A 139 -15.81 -3.36 13.79
C CYS A 139 -16.87 -4.29 14.38
N ILE A 140 -16.70 -4.66 15.64
CA ILE A 140 -17.57 -5.64 16.31
C ILE A 140 -18.44 -4.99 17.38
N GLU A 141 -19.63 -5.55 17.53
CA GLU A 141 -20.63 -5.10 18.50
C GLU A 141 -20.73 -6.13 19.63
N GLY A 142 -20.55 -5.64 20.86
CA GLY A 142 -20.71 -6.42 22.08
C GLY A 142 -22.05 -6.16 22.75
N LYS A 143 -22.19 -6.67 23.98
CA LYS A 143 -23.31 -6.39 24.87
C LYS A 143 -22.80 -5.72 26.14
N ALA A 144 -23.57 -4.77 26.65
CA ALA A 144 -23.27 -4.12 27.92
C ALA A 144 -24.51 -4.09 28.81
N ARG A 145 -24.30 -4.26 30.12
CA ARG A 145 -25.36 -4.20 31.11
C ARG A 145 -24.92 -3.49 32.37
N ILE A 146 -25.85 -2.79 32.99
CA ILE A 146 -25.69 -2.17 34.29
C ILE A 146 -26.04 -3.21 35.36
N THR A 147 -25.14 -3.43 36.32
CA THR A 147 -25.26 -4.42 37.40
C THR A 147 -24.85 -3.81 38.74
N GLY A 148 -25.00 -4.57 39.83
CA GLY A 148 -24.60 -4.12 41.16
C GLY A 148 -25.34 -2.86 41.62
N ASN A 149 -26.67 -2.84 41.46
CA ASN A 149 -27.52 -1.69 41.80
C ASN A 149 -27.18 -0.35 41.10
N GLY A 150 -26.55 -0.39 39.92
CA GLY A 150 -26.14 0.82 39.20
C GLY A 150 -24.68 1.23 39.43
N GLU A 151 -23.88 0.38 40.08
CA GLU A 151 -22.49 0.74 40.38
C GLU A 151 -21.49 0.13 39.38
N THR A 152 -21.91 -0.84 38.57
CA THR A 152 -21.01 -1.53 37.62
C THR A 152 -21.61 -1.63 36.23
N ILE A 153 -20.85 -1.21 35.22
CA ILE A 153 -21.12 -1.52 33.82
C ILE A 153 -20.27 -2.72 33.42
N THR A 154 -20.93 -3.83 33.08
CA THR A 154 -20.27 -5.02 32.55
C THR A 154 -20.41 -5.06 31.04
N VAL A 155 -19.29 -5.02 30.32
CA VAL A 155 -19.19 -5.17 28.87
C VAL A 155 -18.72 -6.59 28.55
N SER A 156 -19.40 -7.26 27.63
CA SER A 156 -19.05 -8.61 27.17
C SER A 156 -19.10 -8.68 25.65
N PHE A 157 -18.06 -9.30 25.09
CA PHE A 157 -18.00 -9.67 23.68
C PHE A 157 -18.08 -11.19 23.48
N ALA A 158 -18.36 -11.98 24.54
CA ALA A 158 -18.31 -13.44 24.46
C ALA A 158 -19.22 -14.07 23.39
N GLU A 159 -20.33 -13.39 23.05
CA GLU A 159 -21.28 -13.82 22.00
C GLU A 159 -21.16 -13.00 20.71
N ALA A 160 -20.16 -12.11 20.61
CA ALA A 160 -19.98 -11.26 19.44
C ALA A 160 -19.51 -12.11 18.25
N THR A 161 -20.16 -11.95 17.10
CA THR A 161 -19.76 -12.58 15.83
C THR A 161 -19.56 -11.50 14.78
N ARG A 162 -18.64 -11.73 13.83
CA ARG A 162 -18.46 -10.83 12.70
C ARG A 162 -19.70 -10.93 11.80
N LYS A 163 -20.35 -9.80 11.54
CA LYS A 163 -21.44 -9.66 10.56
C LYS A 163 -20.91 -9.52 9.12
N TYR A 164 -19.65 -9.88 8.90
CA TYR A 164 -18.88 -9.72 7.67
C TYR A 164 -17.82 -10.82 7.58
N SER A 165 -17.16 -10.91 6.43
CA SER A 165 -16.00 -11.78 6.22
C SER A 165 -14.67 -11.08 6.54
N ARG A 166 -13.61 -11.86 6.74
CA ARG A 166 -12.24 -11.35 6.85
C ARG A 166 -11.41 -11.90 5.68
N LEU A 167 -10.80 -11.04 4.90
CA LEU A 167 -9.79 -11.41 3.91
C LEU A 167 -8.39 -11.23 4.52
N ARG A 168 -7.66 -12.32 4.71
CA ARG A 168 -6.23 -12.27 5.00
C ARG A 168 -5.46 -12.32 3.70
N ILE A 169 -4.63 -11.32 3.47
CA ILE A 169 -3.74 -11.21 2.33
C ILE A 169 -2.34 -11.56 2.84
N ALA A 170 -1.73 -12.58 2.27
CA ALA A 170 -0.32 -12.87 2.51
C ALA A 170 0.52 -12.23 1.42
N THR A 171 1.53 -11.47 1.78
CA THR A 171 2.34 -10.64 0.87
C THR A 171 3.71 -10.35 1.48
N LEU A 172 4.42 -9.36 0.95
CA LEU A 172 5.70 -8.86 1.45
C LEU A 172 5.58 -8.40 2.92
N PRO A 173 6.45 -8.83 3.85
CA PRO A 173 6.42 -8.39 5.25
C PRO A 173 6.76 -6.91 5.47
N ASN A 174 6.07 -6.26 6.40
CA ASN A 174 6.27 -4.85 6.78
C ASN A 174 6.17 -3.84 5.63
N GLU A 175 5.44 -4.18 4.57
CA GLU A 175 5.30 -3.35 3.39
C GLU A 175 3.89 -2.78 3.27
N GLN A 176 3.79 -1.61 2.65
CA GLN A 176 2.52 -1.02 2.29
C GLN A 176 2.04 -1.63 0.97
N ILE A 177 0.79 -2.10 0.96
CA ILE A 177 0.11 -2.61 -0.23
C ILE A 177 -1.14 -1.78 -0.51
N THR A 178 -1.54 -1.77 -1.78
CA THR A 178 -2.81 -1.24 -2.22
C THR A 178 -3.72 -2.41 -2.58
N VAL A 179 -4.97 -2.38 -2.14
CA VAL A 179 -5.98 -3.38 -2.46
C VAL A 179 -7.13 -2.68 -3.15
N ASP A 180 -7.27 -2.94 -4.45
CA ASP A 180 -8.42 -2.53 -5.22
C ASP A 180 -9.51 -3.58 -5.07
N THR A 181 -10.75 -3.14 -4.86
CA THR A 181 -11.90 -4.04 -4.70
C THR A 181 -13.06 -3.58 -5.57
N GLU A 182 -13.77 -4.53 -6.16
CA GLU A 182 -15.08 -4.28 -6.78
C GLU A 182 -16.20 -4.88 -5.95
N TYR A 183 -17.32 -4.16 -5.81
CA TYR A 183 -18.54 -4.59 -5.08
C TYR A 183 -18.27 -5.05 -3.64
N PHE A 184 -17.58 -4.22 -2.87
CA PHE A 184 -17.17 -4.51 -1.50
C PHE A 184 -17.90 -3.63 -0.48
N THR A 185 -18.47 -4.25 0.55
CA THR A 185 -19.09 -3.54 1.67
C THR A 185 -18.16 -3.62 2.89
N PRO A 186 -17.43 -2.55 3.24
CA PRO A 186 -16.46 -2.58 4.33
C PRO A 186 -17.11 -2.71 5.71
N ALA A 187 -16.42 -3.37 6.64
CA ALA A 187 -16.88 -3.51 8.01
C ALA A 187 -17.08 -2.14 8.71
N GLY A 188 -18.22 -2.01 9.39
CA GLY A 188 -18.66 -0.75 10.01
C GLY A 188 -19.39 0.20 9.05
N SER A 189 -19.55 -0.17 7.78
CA SER A 189 -20.40 0.53 6.80
C SER A 189 -21.62 -0.31 6.42
N SER A 190 -22.70 0.36 6.02
CA SER A 190 -23.85 -0.25 5.33
C SER A 190 -23.81 -0.07 3.82
N ASP A 191 -22.87 0.74 3.33
CA ASP A 191 -22.83 1.20 1.96
C ASP A 191 -21.81 0.34 1.19
N MET A 192 -22.29 -0.33 0.15
CA MET A 192 -21.44 -1.07 -0.79
C MET A 192 -20.69 -0.08 -1.69
N GLU A 193 -19.38 -0.30 -1.83
CA GLU A 193 -18.53 0.43 -2.75
C GLU A 193 -18.44 -0.33 -4.08
N GLN A 194 -18.73 0.37 -5.19
CA GLN A 194 -18.56 -0.24 -6.52
C GLN A 194 -17.10 -0.48 -6.82
N ASN A 195 -16.25 0.51 -6.51
CA ASN A 195 -14.80 0.45 -6.61
C ASN A 195 -14.22 1.03 -5.31
N GLY A 196 -13.44 0.24 -4.60
CA GLY A 196 -12.72 0.61 -3.40
C GLY A 196 -11.21 0.57 -3.64
N ASN A 197 -10.47 1.41 -2.94
CA ASN A 197 -9.01 1.45 -2.97
C ASN A 197 -8.51 1.58 -1.53
N TYR A 198 -7.86 0.53 -1.04
CA TYR A 198 -7.48 0.39 0.36
C TYR A 198 -5.98 0.31 0.51
N THR A 199 -5.43 1.17 1.37
CA THR A 199 -4.02 1.10 1.76
C THR A 199 -3.90 0.27 3.03
N LEU A 200 -3.20 -0.85 2.95
CA LEU A 200 -2.92 -1.73 4.09
C LEU A 200 -1.42 -1.83 4.33
N THR A 201 -1.02 -2.16 5.56
CA THR A 201 0.36 -2.47 5.90
C THR A 201 0.40 -3.89 6.43
N SER A 202 1.24 -4.73 5.83
CA SER A 202 1.42 -6.10 6.29
C SER A 202 2.25 -6.15 7.57
N ASP A 203 2.00 -7.17 8.40
CA ASP A 203 2.77 -7.43 9.60
C ASP A 203 4.17 -8.03 9.29
N GLU A 204 4.94 -8.30 10.35
CA GLU A 204 6.28 -8.92 10.26
C GLU A 204 6.28 -10.31 9.59
N LYS A 205 5.10 -10.94 9.48
CA LYS A 205 4.90 -12.24 8.82
C LYS A 205 4.28 -12.10 7.43
N GLY A 206 4.11 -10.88 6.92
CA GLY A 206 3.52 -10.63 5.60
C GLY A 206 2.01 -10.70 5.56
N ASN A 207 1.29 -10.62 6.68
CA ASN A 207 -0.18 -10.64 6.67
C ASN A 207 -0.75 -9.23 6.72
N ALA A 208 -1.65 -8.93 5.78
CA ALA A 208 -2.53 -7.77 5.82
C ALA A 208 -3.99 -8.25 5.87
N TYR A 209 -4.90 -7.41 6.36
CA TYR A 209 -6.29 -7.79 6.60
C TYR A 209 -7.27 -6.76 6.07
N LEU A 210 -8.32 -7.24 5.41
CA LEU A 210 -9.48 -6.46 5.02
C LEU A 210 -10.74 -7.11 5.57
N TYR A 211 -11.65 -6.31 6.10
CA TYR A 211 -12.86 -6.74 6.80
C TYR A 211 -14.08 -6.19 6.09
N GLY A 212 -14.99 -7.07 5.68
CA GLY A 212 -16.20 -6.67 4.96
C GLY A 212 -16.82 -7.83 4.20
N THR A 213 -17.77 -7.51 3.35
CA THR A 213 -18.48 -8.49 2.53
C THR A 213 -18.18 -8.21 1.06
N PHE A 214 -17.65 -9.20 0.36
CA PHE A 214 -17.50 -9.17 -1.08
C PHE A 214 -18.76 -9.77 -1.69
N GLU A 215 -19.43 -9.04 -2.57
CA GLU A 215 -20.62 -9.52 -3.27
C GLU A 215 -20.28 -10.53 -4.38
N ASN A 216 -21.31 -11.04 -5.04
CA ASN A 216 -21.14 -11.96 -6.16
C ASN A 216 -20.36 -11.32 -7.33
N ASN A 217 -19.36 -12.02 -7.85
CA ASN A 217 -18.43 -11.55 -8.89
C ASN A 217 -17.56 -10.35 -8.46
N SER A 218 -17.34 -10.16 -7.16
CA SER A 218 -16.37 -9.17 -6.69
C SER A 218 -14.96 -9.53 -7.14
N GLU A 219 -14.21 -8.54 -7.58
CA GLU A 219 -12.78 -8.67 -7.87
C GLU A 219 -11.95 -8.00 -6.78
N VAL A 220 -10.82 -8.62 -6.44
CA VAL A 220 -9.81 -8.06 -5.53
C VAL A 220 -8.46 -8.13 -6.21
N THR A 221 -7.82 -6.98 -6.38
CA THR A 221 -6.46 -6.88 -6.90
C THR A 221 -5.53 -6.34 -5.82
N VAL A 222 -4.53 -7.14 -5.45
CA VAL A 222 -3.49 -6.72 -4.51
C VAL A 222 -2.32 -6.18 -5.32
N LYS A 223 -1.86 -4.98 -4.95
CA LYS A 223 -0.76 -4.30 -5.60
C LYS A 223 0.35 -3.93 -4.62
N TYR A 224 1.59 -4.05 -5.07
CA TYR A 224 2.73 -3.37 -4.47
C TYR A 224 3.06 -2.14 -5.31
N ARG A 225 2.84 -0.95 -4.74
CA ARG A 225 2.78 0.30 -5.51
C ARG A 225 1.74 0.15 -6.63
N GLU A 226 2.13 0.26 -7.90
CA GLU A 226 1.24 0.04 -9.05
C GLU A 226 1.32 -1.38 -9.65
N ALA A 227 2.26 -2.24 -9.21
CA ALA A 227 2.35 -3.61 -9.70
C ALA A 227 1.25 -4.48 -9.10
N ALA A 228 0.38 -5.04 -9.92
CA ALA A 228 -0.52 -6.12 -9.51
C ALA A 228 0.29 -7.38 -9.16
N LEU A 229 0.19 -7.80 -7.90
CA LEU A 229 0.78 -9.05 -7.40
C LEU A 229 -0.15 -10.23 -7.68
N THR A 230 -1.45 -10.04 -7.45
CA THR A 230 -2.47 -11.05 -7.70
C THR A 230 -3.84 -10.39 -7.88
N THR A 231 -4.68 -11.03 -8.67
CA THR A 231 -6.10 -10.69 -8.82
C THR A 231 -6.93 -11.93 -8.56
N TYR A 232 -7.97 -11.78 -7.75
CA TYR A 232 -8.90 -12.85 -7.44
C TYR A 232 -10.34 -12.40 -7.62
N THR A 233 -11.12 -13.21 -8.32
CA THR A 233 -12.56 -12.98 -8.49
C THR A 233 -13.34 -13.95 -7.61
N PHE A 234 -14.13 -13.42 -6.68
CA PHE A 234 -15.09 -14.17 -5.89
C PHE A 234 -16.29 -14.55 -6.77
N SER A 235 -16.45 -15.83 -7.07
CA SER A 235 -17.59 -16.33 -7.86
C SER A 235 -18.92 -16.37 -7.10
N GLN A 236 -18.89 -16.10 -5.79
CA GLN A 236 -20.03 -16.01 -4.88
C GLN A 236 -19.72 -15.01 -3.78
N ALA A 237 -20.76 -14.45 -3.17
CA ALA A 237 -20.58 -13.55 -2.04
C ALA A 237 -19.88 -14.24 -0.86
N THR A 238 -19.05 -13.49 -0.13
CA THR A 238 -18.39 -14.01 1.06
C THR A 238 -19.36 -14.16 2.22
N GLU A 239 -19.12 -15.17 3.06
CA GLU A 239 -20.00 -15.47 4.18
C GLU A 239 -19.55 -14.77 5.47
N ASN A 240 -20.53 -14.35 6.27
CA ASN A 240 -20.29 -13.75 7.57
C ASN A 240 -19.51 -14.71 8.50
N ALA A 241 -18.64 -14.13 9.32
CA ALA A 241 -17.74 -14.84 10.23
C ALA A 241 -16.71 -15.76 9.58
N LYS A 242 -16.75 -15.97 8.25
CA LYS A 242 -15.70 -16.71 7.55
C LYS A 242 -14.47 -15.83 7.32
N SER A 243 -13.32 -16.50 7.33
CA SER A 243 -12.08 -15.91 6.81
C SER A 243 -11.77 -16.52 5.46
N TYR A 244 -11.18 -15.71 4.59
CA TYR A 244 -10.66 -16.02 3.26
C TYR A 244 -9.16 -15.74 3.25
N VAL A 245 -8.41 -16.49 2.44
CA VAL A 245 -6.97 -16.29 2.27
C VAL A 245 -6.70 -15.97 0.80
N LEU A 246 -6.01 -14.86 0.57
CA LEU A 246 -5.47 -14.49 -0.75
C LEU A 246 -3.95 -14.52 -0.68
N ASP A 247 -3.36 -15.34 -1.54
CA ASP A 247 -1.91 -15.43 -1.68
C ASP A 247 -1.44 -14.39 -2.70
N ALA A 248 -0.83 -13.32 -2.19
CA ALA A 248 -0.13 -12.29 -2.94
C ALA A 248 1.37 -12.31 -2.57
N THR A 249 1.89 -13.46 -2.12
CA THR A 249 3.31 -13.59 -1.80
C THR A 249 4.13 -13.51 -3.07
N VAL A 250 5.26 -12.82 -2.96
CA VAL A 250 6.23 -12.69 -4.02
C VAL A 250 7.47 -13.43 -3.57
N ILE A 251 8.13 -14.11 -4.49
CA ILE A 251 9.32 -14.86 -4.14
C ILE A 251 10.46 -13.87 -3.92
N SER A 252 10.89 -13.77 -2.67
CA SER A 252 12.14 -13.10 -2.29
C SER A 252 13.28 -13.99 -2.74
N ALA A 253 13.98 -13.58 -3.80
CA ALA A 253 15.00 -14.39 -4.41
C ALA A 253 16.39 -13.81 -4.09
N ASN A 254 17.11 -14.47 -3.19
CA ASN A 254 18.45 -14.09 -2.74
C ASN A 254 19.56 -14.98 -3.32
N SER A 255 19.17 -16.03 -4.06
CA SER A 255 20.07 -17.02 -4.67
C SER A 255 19.60 -17.42 -6.07
N ALA A 256 20.51 -17.99 -6.86
CA ALA A 256 20.19 -18.43 -8.22
C ALA A 256 19.17 -19.58 -8.23
N GLU A 257 19.23 -20.46 -7.23
CA GLU A 257 18.31 -21.58 -7.05
C GLU A 257 16.89 -21.11 -6.75
N GLU A 258 16.73 -20.15 -5.85
CA GLU A 258 15.43 -19.52 -5.55
C GLU A 258 14.86 -18.83 -6.79
N ILE A 259 15.67 -18.05 -7.50
CA ILE A 259 15.27 -17.38 -8.76
C ILE A 259 14.77 -18.40 -9.79
N LYS A 260 15.52 -19.49 -9.97
CA LYS A 260 15.15 -20.53 -10.91
C LYS A 260 13.81 -21.17 -10.55
N SER A 261 13.64 -21.60 -9.30
CA SER A 261 12.39 -22.21 -8.85
C SER A 261 11.21 -21.23 -8.93
N ALA A 262 11.43 -19.95 -8.65
CA ALA A 262 10.41 -18.92 -8.77
C ALA A 262 9.89 -18.76 -10.20
N ILE A 263 10.82 -18.56 -11.13
CA ILE A 263 10.49 -18.35 -12.54
C ILE A 263 9.81 -19.60 -13.13
N GLU A 264 10.27 -20.81 -12.78
CA GLU A 264 9.63 -22.06 -13.19
C GLU A 264 8.18 -22.15 -12.69
N GLN A 265 7.92 -21.78 -11.43
CA GLN A 265 6.57 -21.79 -10.86
C GLN A 265 5.66 -20.73 -11.50
N GLU A 266 6.13 -19.49 -11.62
CA GLU A 266 5.33 -18.40 -12.19
C GLU A 266 4.97 -18.66 -13.65
N ILE A 267 5.93 -19.14 -14.44
CA ILE A 267 5.68 -19.51 -15.84
C ILE A 267 4.69 -20.68 -15.92
N ALA A 268 4.82 -21.70 -15.07
CA ALA A 268 3.88 -22.82 -15.05
C ALA A 268 2.45 -22.42 -14.64
N ASN A 269 2.32 -21.44 -13.75
CA ASN A 269 1.04 -20.91 -13.30
C ASN A 269 0.42 -19.93 -14.31
N SER A 270 1.23 -19.31 -15.17
CA SER A 270 0.76 -18.37 -16.20
C SER A 270 0.03 -19.09 -17.35
N LYS A 271 -1.28 -18.86 -17.49
CA LYS A 271 -2.09 -19.48 -18.54
C LYS A 271 -2.01 -18.74 -19.89
N TYR A 272 -1.79 -17.42 -19.88
CA TYR A 272 -1.78 -16.56 -21.07
C TYR A 272 -0.66 -15.51 -21.01
N ASP A 273 -0.54 -14.77 -19.91
CA ASP A 273 0.48 -13.74 -19.73
C ASP A 273 1.59 -14.25 -18.81
N LYS A 274 2.79 -14.49 -19.37
CA LYS A 274 3.96 -15.02 -18.65
C LYS A 274 4.55 -13.93 -17.77
N ASN A 275 3.90 -13.67 -16.65
CA ASN A 275 4.29 -12.67 -15.67
C ASN A 275 5.27 -13.30 -14.69
N VAL A 276 6.45 -12.70 -14.58
CA VAL A 276 7.48 -13.06 -13.62
C VAL A 276 7.63 -11.91 -12.64
N ILE A 277 7.36 -12.14 -11.35
CA ILE A 277 7.40 -11.13 -10.29
C ILE A 277 8.39 -11.58 -9.22
N LEU A 278 9.50 -10.84 -9.11
CA LEU A 278 10.56 -11.16 -8.15
C LEU A 278 10.82 -9.99 -7.23
N THR A 279 11.14 -10.31 -5.97
CA THR A 279 11.73 -9.34 -5.04
C THR A 279 13.20 -9.67 -4.86
N LEU A 280 14.06 -8.68 -5.09
CA LEU A 280 15.50 -8.81 -4.96
C LEU A 280 16.01 -7.90 -3.84
N PRO A 281 17.15 -8.23 -3.20
CA PRO A 281 17.83 -7.31 -2.30
C PRO A 281 18.17 -5.98 -3.01
N SER A 282 18.14 -4.87 -2.27
CA SER A 282 18.43 -3.55 -2.83
C SER A 282 19.80 -3.43 -3.49
N ASN A 283 20.76 -4.24 -3.03
CA ASN A 283 22.12 -4.37 -3.54
C ASN A 283 22.34 -5.65 -4.37
N ALA A 284 21.30 -6.17 -5.04
CA ALA A 284 21.38 -7.37 -5.87
C ALA A 284 22.61 -7.36 -6.79
N SER A 285 23.39 -8.46 -6.75
CA SER A 285 24.58 -8.62 -7.58
C SER A 285 24.22 -8.99 -9.01
N SER A 286 25.13 -8.72 -9.97
CA SER A 286 24.98 -9.11 -11.37
C SER A 286 24.66 -10.60 -11.55
N SER A 287 25.16 -11.47 -10.67
CA SER A 287 24.88 -12.92 -10.70
C SER A 287 23.39 -13.27 -10.50
N LEU A 288 22.62 -12.45 -9.77
CA LEU A 288 21.18 -12.66 -9.64
C LEU A 288 20.46 -12.34 -10.96
N PHE A 289 20.89 -11.29 -11.66
CA PHE A 289 20.37 -10.97 -13.00
C PHE A 289 20.73 -12.04 -14.03
N GLU A 290 21.96 -12.58 -13.98
CA GLU A 290 22.36 -13.73 -14.79
C GLU A 290 21.51 -14.97 -14.51
N ALA A 291 21.16 -15.22 -13.23
CA ALA A 291 20.26 -16.30 -12.86
C ALA A 291 18.85 -16.09 -13.43
N ILE A 292 18.32 -14.86 -13.39
CA ILE A 292 17.02 -14.51 -14.00
C ILE A 292 17.04 -14.82 -15.50
N ASN A 293 18.05 -14.32 -16.21
CA ASN A 293 18.22 -14.54 -17.64
C ASN A 293 18.29 -16.03 -17.98
N THR A 294 19.10 -16.77 -17.23
CA THR A 294 19.29 -18.21 -17.42
C THR A 294 18.00 -18.99 -17.16
N ALA A 295 17.28 -18.67 -16.10
CA ALA A 295 16.03 -19.32 -15.75
C ALA A 295 14.94 -19.06 -16.81
N ILE A 296 14.78 -17.81 -17.26
CA ILE A 296 13.82 -17.47 -18.32
C ILE A 296 14.21 -18.19 -19.63
N LYS A 297 15.48 -18.14 -20.04
CA LYS A 297 15.97 -18.80 -21.26
C LYS A 297 15.74 -20.31 -21.24
N ASN A 298 15.94 -20.95 -20.08
CA ASN A 298 15.79 -22.39 -19.92
C ASN A 298 14.34 -22.85 -19.68
N SER A 299 13.41 -21.93 -19.40
CA SER A 299 12.00 -22.26 -19.20
C SER A 299 11.27 -22.71 -20.47
N GLY A 300 11.88 -22.50 -21.65
CA GLY A 300 11.28 -22.87 -22.94
C GLY A 300 10.22 -21.88 -23.44
N VAL A 301 10.05 -20.73 -22.78
CA VAL A 301 9.17 -19.66 -23.26
C VAL A 301 9.73 -19.00 -24.51
N GLU A 302 8.82 -18.62 -25.42
CA GLU A 302 9.19 -17.83 -26.60
C GLU A 302 9.82 -16.48 -26.22
N ASP A 303 10.86 -16.12 -26.96
CA ASP A 303 11.64 -14.91 -26.76
C ASP A 303 10.80 -13.63 -26.99
N GLY A 304 10.83 -12.69 -26.04
CA GLY A 304 10.01 -11.47 -26.10
C GLY A 304 8.56 -11.66 -25.65
N THR A 305 8.25 -12.71 -24.87
CA THR A 305 6.89 -12.97 -24.35
C THR A 305 6.74 -12.88 -22.83
N VAL A 306 7.82 -12.59 -22.10
CA VAL A 306 7.82 -12.53 -20.63
C VAL A 306 7.65 -11.10 -20.14
N ASN A 307 6.71 -10.87 -19.24
CA ASN A 307 6.57 -9.61 -18.50
C ASN A 307 7.34 -9.74 -17.19
N LEU A 308 8.33 -8.89 -16.95
CA LEU A 308 9.20 -8.97 -15.78
C LEU A 308 8.95 -7.81 -14.83
N THR A 309 8.61 -8.13 -13.58
CA THR A 309 8.55 -7.17 -12.48
C THR A 309 9.67 -7.45 -11.48
N LEU A 310 10.53 -6.47 -11.22
CA LEU A 310 11.58 -6.57 -10.20
C LEU A 310 11.38 -5.52 -9.11
N MET A 311 11.13 -5.99 -7.89
CA MET A 311 10.91 -5.16 -6.71
C MET A 311 12.12 -5.20 -5.77
N GLY A 312 12.26 -4.19 -4.93
CA GLY A 312 13.31 -4.05 -3.91
C GLY A 312 14.67 -3.59 -4.43
N VAL A 313 15.00 -3.84 -5.70
CA VAL A 313 16.30 -3.48 -6.30
C VAL A 313 16.38 -2.00 -6.69
N MET A 314 17.50 -1.36 -6.35
CA MET A 314 17.69 0.09 -6.58
C MET A 314 18.41 0.41 -7.89
N THR A 315 19.15 -0.54 -8.46
CA THR A 315 19.96 -0.34 -9.67
C THR A 315 19.91 -1.55 -10.58
N ILE A 316 19.63 -1.33 -11.86
CA ILE A 316 19.85 -2.36 -12.89
C ILE A 316 21.31 -2.26 -13.35
N PRO A 317 22.13 -3.32 -13.19
CA PRO A 317 23.55 -3.25 -13.48
C PRO A 317 23.84 -3.19 -14.98
N GLU A 318 25.10 -2.88 -15.29
CA GLU A 318 25.59 -2.85 -16.66
C GLU A 318 25.38 -4.22 -17.32
N ASN A 319 24.87 -4.21 -18.55
CA ASN A 319 24.57 -5.41 -19.35
C ASN A 319 23.54 -6.41 -18.74
N ALA A 320 22.81 -6.04 -17.68
CA ALA A 320 21.93 -6.96 -16.94
C ALA A 320 20.97 -7.79 -17.81
N PHE A 321 20.37 -7.17 -18.82
CA PHE A 321 19.38 -7.71 -19.77
C PHE A 321 19.76 -7.40 -21.23
N ASN A 322 21.06 -7.27 -21.51
CA ASN A 322 21.58 -7.00 -22.84
C ASN A 322 21.43 -8.24 -23.73
N SER A 323 20.75 -8.11 -24.87
CA SER A 323 20.53 -9.21 -25.82
C SER A 323 21.46 -9.18 -27.05
N LEU A 324 22.30 -8.14 -27.20
CA LEU A 324 23.29 -8.07 -28.29
C LEU A 324 24.63 -8.69 -27.91
N SER A 325 25.13 -8.34 -26.73
CA SER A 325 26.40 -8.82 -26.18
C SER A 325 26.21 -9.73 -24.96
N GLY A 326 25.01 -9.75 -24.37
CA GLY A 326 24.64 -10.67 -23.31
C GLY A 326 23.73 -11.79 -23.81
N ASP A 327 23.81 -12.95 -23.17
CA ASP A 327 22.97 -14.11 -23.44
C ASP A 327 21.52 -13.96 -22.95
N ALA A 328 21.08 -12.74 -22.65
CA ALA A 328 19.80 -12.44 -22.02
C ALA A 328 18.62 -12.64 -22.98
N PRO A 329 17.52 -13.27 -22.51
CA PRO A 329 16.32 -13.42 -23.31
C PRO A 329 15.65 -12.06 -23.56
N GLY A 330 14.98 -11.96 -24.70
CA GLY A 330 14.05 -10.89 -24.97
C GLY A 330 12.88 -10.92 -23.97
N LEU A 331 12.58 -9.76 -23.41
CA LEU A 331 11.43 -9.52 -22.55
C LEU A 331 10.34 -8.79 -23.35
N LEU A 332 9.08 -8.96 -22.95
CA LEU A 332 7.94 -8.25 -23.55
C LEU A 332 7.73 -6.89 -22.90
N SER A 333 7.64 -6.89 -21.57
CA SER A 333 7.49 -5.66 -20.77
C SER A 333 8.29 -5.77 -19.47
N VAL A 334 8.68 -4.62 -18.93
CA VAL A 334 9.43 -4.53 -17.68
C VAL A 334 8.81 -3.48 -16.75
N TYR A 335 8.58 -3.85 -15.49
CA TYR A 335 8.16 -2.94 -14.44
C TYR A 335 9.19 -2.90 -13.29
N LEU A 336 9.70 -1.71 -12.99
CA LEU A 336 10.77 -1.47 -12.03
C LEU A 336 10.38 -0.38 -11.02
N PRO A 337 9.54 -0.72 -10.02
CA PRO A 337 8.96 0.26 -9.10
C PRO A 337 9.99 0.97 -8.21
N ASP A 338 11.08 0.31 -7.85
CA ASP A 338 12.03 0.80 -6.85
C ASP A 338 13.35 1.29 -7.45
N VAL A 339 13.60 1.00 -8.74
CA VAL A 339 14.87 1.32 -9.39
C VAL A 339 15.03 2.82 -9.54
N THR A 340 16.20 3.34 -9.15
CA THR A 340 16.59 4.74 -9.29
C THR A 340 17.64 4.95 -10.39
N ILE A 341 18.43 3.93 -10.72
CA ILE A 341 19.51 4.01 -11.72
C ILE A 341 19.44 2.81 -12.67
N ILE A 342 19.48 3.08 -13.98
CA ILE A 342 19.66 2.06 -15.03
C ILE A 342 21.03 2.26 -15.66
N LYS A 343 21.94 1.30 -15.46
CA LYS A 343 23.32 1.40 -15.91
C LYS A 343 23.49 1.18 -17.41
N SER A 344 24.72 1.43 -17.84
CA SER A 344 25.12 1.37 -19.24
C SER A 344 24.75 0.04 -19.88
N GLN A 345 24.16 0.10 -21.08
CA GLN A 345 23.79 -1.07 -21.89
C GLN A 345 22.87 -2.09 -21.17
N ALA A 346 22.22 -1.72 -20.06
CA ALA A 346 21.45 -2.63 -19.22
C ALA A 346 20.40 -3.45 -20.00
N PHE A 347 19.74 -2.86 -21.00
CA PHE A 347 18.72 -3.49 -21.84
C PHE A 347 19.08 -3.42 -23.33
N GLU A 348 20.35 -3.22 -23.70
CA GLU A 348 20.72 -3.02 -25.12
C GLU A 348 20.26 -4.20 -26.00
N GLY A 349 19.52 -3.88 -27.07
CA GLY A 349 18.96 -4.82 -28.03
C GLY A 349 17.83 -5.70 -27.51
N ASN A 350 17.33 -5.48 -26.30
CA ASN A 350 16.22 -6.27 -25.77
C ASN A 350 14.95 -6.06 -26.62
N LYS A 351 14.05 -7.04 -26.62
CA LYS A 351 12.79 -7.04 -27.38
C LYS A 351 11.64 -6.35 -26.66
N LEU A 352 11.94 -5.59 -25.60
CA LEU A 352 10.98 -4.82 -24.83
C LEU A 352 10.06 -4.02 -25.75
N ARG A 353 8.75 -4.15 -25.50
CA ARG A 353 7.73 -3.27 -26.05
C ARG A 353 7.41 -2.11 -25.12
N GLU A 354 7.45 -2.36 -23.81
CA GLU A 354 7.10 -1.39 -22.79
C GLU A 354 8.04 -1.46 -21.59
N ILE A 355 8.35 -0.30 -21.00
CA ILE A 355 8.99 -0.22 -19.70
C ILE A 355 8.37 0.89 -18.85
N ASP A 356 8.01 0.54 -17.61
CA ASP A 356 7.58 1.49 -16.59
C ASP A 356 8.48 1.39 -15.35
N ALA A 357 9.18 2.47 -15.05
CA ALA A 357 10.17 2.57 -13.98
C ALA A 357 10.06 3.97 -13.34
N PRO A 358 8.98 4.22 -12.57
CA PRO A 358 8.54 5.58 -12.23
C PRO A 358 9.56 6.35 -11.37
N ASN A 359 10.42 5.63 -10.63
CA ASN A 359 11.41 6.21 -9.73
C ASN A 359 12.82 6.35 -10.32
N VAL A 360 13.03 5.95 -11.59
CA VAL A 360 14.34 6.09 -12.24
C VAL A 360 14.70 7.56 -12.35
N GLU A 361 15.87 7.94 -11.83
CA GLU A 361 16.41 9.30 -11.87
C GLU A 361 17.51 9.43 -12.93
N GLU A 362 18.27 8.37 -13.14
CA GLU A 362 19.44 8.33 -14.03
C GLU A 362 19.42 7.10 -14.95
N ILE A 363 19.62 7.36 -16.25
CA ILE A 363 19.72 6.36 -17.31
C ILE A 363 21.08 6.55 -17.97
N GLU A 364 21.95 5.55 -17.96
CA GLU A 364 23.32 5.69 -18.47
C GLU A 364 23.46 5.39 -19.98
N PHE A 365 24.71 5.38 -20.45
CA PHE A 365 25.09 5.17 -21.85
C PHE A 365 24.41 3.94 -22.47
N LYS A 366 23.70 4.14 -23.59
CA LYS A 366 23.08 3.06 -24.37
C LYS A 366 22.16 2.11 -23.60
N ALA A 367 21.61 2.51 -22.45
CA ALA A 367 20.78 1.64 -21.61
C ALA A 367 19.70 0.86 -22.39
N PHE A 368 19.05 1.47 -23.39
CA PHE A 368 18.02 0.88 -24.26
C PHE A 368 18.39 0.96 -25.75
N HIS A 369 19.68 1.10 -26.08
CA HIS A 369 20.11 1.19 -27.48
C HIS A 369 19.65 -0.05 -28.26
N LYS A 370 19.11 0.14 -29.46
CA LYS A 370 18.58 -0.92 -30.32
C LYS A 370 17.44 -1.77 -29.73
N CYS A 371 16.72 -1.29 -28.73
CA CYS A 371 15.41 -1.86 -28.37
C CYS A 371 14.39 -1.53 -29.46
N THR A 372 14.50 -2.22 -30.61
CA THR A 372 13.78 -1.85 -31.84
C THR A 372 12.27 -2.02 -31.75
N GLN A 373 11.80 -2.81 -30.77
CA GLN A 373 10.37 -3.05 -30.50
C GLN A 373 9.79 -2.12 -29.43
N LEU A 374 10.60 -1.27 -28.80
CA LEU A 374 10.17 -0.44 -27.69
C LEU A 374 9.22 0.65 -28.19
N GLU A 375 8.00 0.65 -27.68
CA GLU A 375 6.91 1.57 -28.03
C GLU A 375 6.67 2.60 -26.92
N ASP A 376 6.71 2.17 -25.66
CA ASP A 376 6.29 2.99 -24.52
C ASP A 376 7.33 2.98 -23.39
N VAL A 377 7.67 4.18 -22.90
CA VAL A 377 8.64 4.41 -21.81
C VAL A 377 8.03 5.34 -20.78
N SER A 378 7.93 4.89 -19.53
CA SER A 378 7.50 5.71 -18.38
C SER A 378 8.58 5.74 -17.30
N MET A 379 9.27 6.88 -17.15
CA MET A 379 10.33 7.09 -16.17
C MET A 379 10.22 8.51 -15.60
N ARG A 380 9.20 8.74 -14.79
CA ARG A 380 8.68 10.07 -14.43
C ARG A 380 9.65 10.93 -13.62
N LYS A 381 10.66 10.32 -12.99
CA LYS A 381 11.74 11.05 -12.29
C LYS A 381 13.03 11.17 -13.09
N ALA A 382 13.09 10.61 -14.30
CA ALA A 382 14.34 10.56 -15.05
C ALA A 382 14.73 11.98 -15.45
N SER A 383 15.89 12.41 -14.96
CA SER A 383 16.40 13.77 -15.14
C SER A 383 17.79 13.79 -15.75
N LYS A 384 18.55 12.70 -15.61
CA LYS A 384 19.87 12.52 -16.20
C LYS A 384 19.85 11.38 -17.21
N ILE A 385 20.18 11.67 -18.46
CA ILE A 385 20.12 10.69 -19.53
C ILE A 385 21.43 10.66 -20.32
N GLY A 386 22.05 9.48 -20.33
CA GLY A 386 23.29 9.18 -20.98
C GLY A 386 23.19 9.14 -22.50
N LEU A 387 24.37 9.15 -23.11
CA LEU A 387 24.51 9.22 -24.56
C LEU A 387 23.90 7.97 -25.22
N LEU A 388 23.09 8.17 -26.26
CA LEU A 388 22.44 7.12 -27.05
C LEU A 388 21.50 6.19 -26.26
N ALA A 389 20.99 6.62 -25.11
CA ALA A 389 20.17 5.78 -24.23
C ALA A 389 18.99 5.10 -24.97
N PHE A 390 18.30 5.78 -25.88
CA PHE A 390 17.17 5.24 -26.67
C PHE A 390 17.46 5.25 -28.18
N SER A 391 18.73 5.26 -28.58
CA SER A 391 19.08 5.27 -30.00
C SER A 391 18.63 3.98 -30.70
N GLU A 392 18.16 4.10 -31.94
CA GLU A 392 17.58 3.01 -32.73
C GLU A 392 16.33 2.33 -32.13
N CYS A 393 15.63 2.96 -31.17
CA CYS A 393 14.29 2.55 -30.75
C CYS A 393 13.23 2.95 -31.79
N ARG A 394 13.15 2.19 -32.89
CA ARG A 394 12.44 2.60 -34.12
C ARG A 394 10.91 2.63 -34.00
N LEU A 395 10.33 1.91 -33.05
CA LEU A 395 8.88 1.87 -32.83
C LEU A 395 8.39 2.79 -31.71
N LEU A 396 9.26 3.59 -31.12
CA LEU A 396 8.93 4.44 -29.97
C LEU A 396 7.78 5.40 -30.31
N ARG A 397 6.76 5.45 -29.45
CA ARG A 397 5.52 6.23 -29.61
C ARG A 397 5.25 7.15 -28.42
N SER A 398 5.55 6.71 -27.21
CA SER A 398 5.29 7.47 -25.99
C SER A 398 6.51 7.43 -25.07
N VAL A 399 6.89 8.59 -24.56
CA VAL A 399 7.98 8.71 -23.60
C VAL A 399 7.57 9.70 -22.51
N TRP A 400 7.75 9.32 -21.25
CA TRP A 400 7.56 10.19 -20.10
C TRP A 400 8.85 10.28 -19.29
N PHE A 401 9.40 11.49 -19.20
CA PHE A 401 10.51 11.81 -18.31
C PHE A 401 10.13 12.88 -17.29
N GLY A 402 10.95 13.03 -16.25
CA GLY A 402 10.82 14.12 -15.30
C GLY A 402 11.35 15.45 -15.86
N ALA A 403 11.77 16.32 -14.96
CA ALA A 403 12.47 17.55 -15.33
C ALA A 403 13.91 17.23 -15.75
N LEU A 404 14.16 17.18 -17.05
CA LEU A 404 15.48 16.92 -17.61
C LEU A 404 16.48 17.99 -17.15
N SER A 405 17.61 17.53 -16.62
CA SER A 405 18.67 18.36 -16.02
C SER A 405 20.06 18.10 -16.60
N SER A 406 20.28 16.95 -17.23
CA SER A 406 21.51 16.57 -17.91
C SER A 406 21.17 15.55 -19.00
N VAL A 407 21.43 15.87 -20.27
CA VAL A 407 21.24 14.92 -21.38
C VAL A 407 22.44 14.98 -22.33
N MET A 408 23.12 13.85 -22.50
CA MET A 408 24.33 13.77 -23.30
C MET A 408 24.06 13.67 -24.81
N SER A 409 24.89 14.32 -25.61
CA SER A 409 24.90 14.26 -27.09
C SER A 409 26.34 14.21 -27.62
N TYR A 410 26.56 13.66 -28.82
CA TYR A 410 27.86 13.71 -29.50
C TYR A 410 27.92 14.79 -30.59
N SER A 411 26.81 15.49 -30.87
CA SER A 411 26.73 16.53 -31.91
C SER A 411 26.38 17.90 -31.34
N ASP A 412 26.85 18.97 -32.01
CA ASP A 412 26.59 20.38 -31.67
C ASP A 412 25.18 20.85 -32.03
N ASP A 413 24.47 20.09 -32.87
CA ASP A 413 23.05 20.30 -33.21
C ASP A 413 22.08 19.50 -32.32
N GLY A 414 22.60 18.63 -31.45
CA GLY A 414 21.85 17.74 -30.56
C GLY A 414 21.25 16.48 -31.19
N LEU A 415 21.26 16.32 -32.53
CA LEU A 415 20.60 15.20 -33.23
C LEU A 415 21.32 13.84 -33.08
N GLY A 416 22.57 13.83 -32.64
CA GLY A 416 23.35 12.66 -32.23
C GLY A 416 23.29 12.38 -30.74
N GLY A 417 22.08 12.33 -30.16
CA GLY A 417 21.87 12.21 -28.72
C GLY A 417 21.00 11.02 -28.32
N ILE A 418 20.14 11.25 -27.33
CA ILE A 418 19.22 10.26 -26.74
C ILE A 418 18.37 9.49 -27.77
N PHE A 419 17.89 10.15 -28.83
CA PHE A 419 16.98 9.61 -29.84
C PHE A 419 17.65 9.47 -31.23
N ASP A 420 18.97 9.27 -31.27
CA ASP A 420 19.68 9.12 -32.55
C ASP A 420 19.08 7.95 -33.36
N LYS A 421 18.81 8.22 -34.64
CA LYS A 421 18.10 7.32 -35.58
C LYS A 421 16.70 6.89 -35.14
N VAL A 422 16.00 7.72 -34.37
CA VAL A 422 14.58 7.54 -34.01
C VAL A 422 13.72 8.60 -34.71
N ASN A 423 12.56 8.21 -35.21
CA ASN A 423 11.60 9.14 -35.82
C ASN A 423 10.77 9.85 -34.74
N THR A 424 11.34 10.90 -34.14
CA THR A 424 10.73 11.65 -33.03
C THR A 424 9.41 12.34 -33.40
N THR A 425 9.13 12.59 -34.68
CA THR A 425 7.85 13.21 -35.10
C THR A 425 6.64 12.30 -34.91
N ASN A 426 6.84 11.02 -34.58
CA ASN A 426 5.78 10.08 -34.19
C ASN A 426 5.58 9.99 -32.67
N ILE A 427 6.48 10.58 -31.88
CA ILE A 427 6.53 10.42 -30.43
C ILE A 427 5.70 11.50 -29.74
N GLN A 428 4.87 11.08 -28.80
CA GLN A 428 4.39 11.93 -27.71
C GLN A 428 5.42 11.92 -26.59
N LEU A 429 5.92 13.10 -26.23
CA LEU A 429 6.81 13.28 -25.09
C LEU A 429 6.04 13.96 -23.96
N THR A 430 6.08 13.39 -22.76
CA THR A 430 5.57 13.99 -21.53
C THR A 430 6.74 14.42 -20.66
N LEU A 431 6.69 15.65 -20.15
CA LEU A 431 7.70 16.24 -19.27
C LEU A 431 7.06 16.91 -18.06
N SER A 432 7.85 17.04 -17.00
CA SER A 432 7.50 17.80 -15.79
C SER A 432 6.94 19.19 -16.08
N THR A 433 5.92 19.62 -15.33
CA THR A 433 5.48 21.03 -15.29
C THR A 433 6.61 21.99 -14.93
N ARG A 434 7.69 21.52 -14.31
CA ARG A 434 8.88 22.30 -13.94
C ARG A 434 10.01 22.26 -14.98
N GLN A 435 9.80 21.66 -16.15
CA GLN A 435 10.84 21.57 -17.17
C GLN A 435 11.42 22.96 -17.51
N ALA A 436 12.72 23.10 -17.31
CA ALA A 436 13.46 24.28 -17.74
C ALA A 436 13.82 24.18 -19.23
N LYS A 437 13.92 25.31 -19.92
CA LYS A 437 14.52 25.39 -21.24
C LYS A 437 15.98 24.92 -21.14
N LEU A 438 16.37 24.02 -22.03
CA LEU A 438 17.72 23.46 -22.06
C LEU A 438 18.61 24.21 -23.05
N GLY A 439 19.86 24.41 -22.67
CA GLY A 439 20.94 24.90 -23.53
C GLY A 439 21.98 23.82 -23.73
N LEU A 440 22.62 23.78 -24.90
CA LEU A 440 23.66 22.81 -25.23
C LEU A 440 25.04 23.42 -24.96
N VAL A 441 25.88 22.70 -24.21
CA VAL A 441 27.27 23.10 -23.92
C VAL A 441 28.25 21.99 -24.30
N PRO A 442 29.45 22.33 -24.80
CA PRO A 442 30.50 21.33 -25.06
C PRO A 442 31.08 20.80 -23.75
N THR A 443 31.50 19.53 -23.76
CA THR A 443 32.18 18.86 -22.64
C THR A 443 33.64 18.53 -23.00
N TYR A 444 34.43 18.08 -22.02
CA TYR A 444 35.87 17.83 -22.18
C TYR A 444 36.23 16.76 -23.23
N GLU A 445 35.32 15.85 -23.57
CA GLU A 445 35.57 14.75 -24.51
C GLU A 445 35.06 15.02 -25.94
N ALA A 446 34.96 16.28 -26.35
CA ALA A 446 34.37 16.68 -27.63
C ALA A 446 32.93 16.15 -27.84
N LYS A 447 32.22 15.92 -26.73
CA LYS A 447 30.79 15.65 -26.65
C LYS A 447 30.07 16.93 -26.23
N TYR A 448 28.74 16.87 -26.16
CA TYR A 448 27.88 17.96 -25.72
C TYR A 448 26.91 17.49 -24.65
N GLU A 449 26.41 18.43 -23.87
CA GLU A 449 25.46 18.16 -22.80
C GLU A 449 24.38 19.24 -22.75
N TRP A 450 23.12 18.82 -22.66
CA TRP A 450 21.98 19.71 -22.47
C TRP A 450 21.79 19.99 -20.98
N TYR A 451 21.77 21.27 -20.59
CA TYR A 451 21.59 21.72 -19.21
C TYR A 451 20.48 22.78 -19.07
N PRO A 452 19.81 22.86 -17.91
CA PRO A 452 18.85 23.91 -17.58
C PRO A 452 19.44 25.32 -17.67
N THR A 453 18.75 26.19 -18.40
CA THR A 453 19.10 27.62 -18.50
C THR A 453 18.49 28.48 -17.38
N GLY A 454 17.63 27.88 -16.54
CA GLY A 454 16.84 28.56 -15.52
C GLY A 454 15.55 29.22 -16.03
N GLN A 455 15.35 29.32 -17.34
CA GLN A 455 14.10 29.78 -17.94
C GLN A 455 13.10 28.63 -18.08
N SER A 456 11.80 28.92 -18.01
CA SER A 456 10.73 27.94 -18.25
C SER A 456 10.76 27.45 -19.71
N TYR A 457 10.67 26.14 -19.92
CA TYR A 457 10.50 25.57 -21.26
C TYR A 457 9.12 25.89 -21.84
N TRP A 458 8.09 25.88 -20.98
CA TRP A 458 6.69 26.03 -21.39
C TRP A 458 6.35 27.41 -21.96
N ASP A 459 7.18 28.41 -21.66
CA ASP A 459 7.05 29.79 -22.15
C ASP A 459 7.98 30.07 -23.36
N SER A 460 8.65 29.04 -23.90
CA SER A 460 9.64 29.18 -24.97
C SER A 460 9.06 28.97 -26.38
N GLU A 461 9.74 29.53 -27.38
CA GLU A 461 9.43 29.26 -28.79
C GLU A 461 9.62 27.77 -29.15
N ASP A 462 10.52 27.06 -28.48
CA ASP A 462 10.77 25.64 -28.71
C ASP A 462 9.53 24.80 -28.39
N TYR A 463 8.82 25.10 -27.29
CA TYR A 463 7.55 24.46 -26.96
C TYR A 463 6.49 24.69 -28.05
N SER A 464 6.36 25.92 -28.56
CA SER A 464 5.41 26.24 -29.64
C SER A 464 5.66 25.45 -30.94
N LYS A 465 6.89 24.94 -31.12
CA LYS A 465 7.32 24.13 -32.26
C LYS A 465 7.41 22.63 -31.94
N ASN A 466 6.98 22.20 -30.76
CA ASN A 466 7.19 20.84 -30.23
C ASN A 466 8.66 20.39 -30.29
N LYS A 467 9.61 21.30 -30.01
CA LYS A 467 11.04 21.03 -30.05
C LYS A 467 11.65 20.96 -28.66
N ILE A 468 12.56 20.02 -28.45
CA ILE A 468 13.45 19.95 -27.29
C ILE A 468 14.65 19.04 -27.64
N LEU A 469 15.83 19.29 -27.06
CA LEU A 469 17.05 18.52 -27.31
C LEU A 469 17.51 18.48 -28.79
N GLY A 470 17.07 19.44 -29.61
CA GLY A 470 17.31 19.46 -31.07
C GLY A 470 16.29 18.67 -31.90
N TYR A 471 15.45 17.84 -31.28
CA TYR A 471 14.43 17.03 -31.96
C TYR A 471 13.09 17.74 -32.07
N THR A 472 12.25 17.30 -33.01
CA THR A 472 10.85 17.74 -33.15
C THR A 472 9.92 16.57 -32.87
N PHE A 473 9.01 16.75 -31.93
CA PHE A 473 8.08 15.72 -31.48
C PHE A 473 6.69 15.89 -32.12
N ARG A 474 5.89 14.82 -32.12
CA ARG A 474 4.49 14.88 -32.54
C ARG A 474 3.71 15.88 -31.69
N ARG A 475 3.90 15.78 -30.37
CA ARG A 475 3.38 16.68 -29.34
C ARG A 475 4.20 16.54 -28.07
N ILE A 476 4.30 17.64 -27.32
CA ILE A 476 4.92 17.65 -25.99
C ILE A 476 3.85 18.03 -24.96
N ILE A 477 3.65 17.19 -23.96
CA ILE A 477 2.63 17.34 -22.92
C ILE A 477 3.30 17.67 -21.59
N ARG A 478 2.70 18.59 -20.83
CA ARG A 478 3.10 18.90 -19.46
C ARG A 478 2.29 18.05 -18.48
N ALA A 479 2.96 17.39 -17.54
CA ALA A 479 2.35 16.65 -16.44
C ALA A 479 3.20 16.82 -15.17
N ASP A 480 2.59 16.64 -13.99
CA ASP A 480 3.35 16.64 -12.73
C ASP A 480 4.10 15.30 -12.57
N ASP A 481 5.24 15.36 -11.89
CA ASP A 481 6.17 14.24 -11.68
C ASP A 481 5.68 13.22 -10.64
#